data_AF-A0A6J4L848-F1
#
_entry.id   AF-A0A6J4L848-F1
#
_cell.length_a   1.000
_cell.length_b   1.000
_cell.length_c   1.000
_cell.angle_alpha   90.00
_cell.angle_beta   90.00
_cell.angle_gamma   90.00
#
_symmetry.space_group_name_H-M   'P 1'
#
loop_
_entity.id
_entity.type
_entity.pdbx_description
1 polymer ?
#
loop_
_entity_poly.entity_id
_entity_poly.type
_entity_poly.pdbx_seq_one_letter_code
_entity_poly.pdbx_strand_id
1 'polypeptide(L)'
;MRNSVQLITYADRLGGSLPGLRELLDGPLGGLFGGVHVLPFFFPYDGADAGFDPQDHTVVDPRLGTWEDLRGIGEAMETVVDVIVNHVSADGPQFRDFVERGEQSPYADMFLTLSSVYPGGATEEALLAVYRPRPGLPFTPFTVGGNDRRLVWTTFTSRQIDLDPRSPRTRDYLDAVLQKLSDSGAAMIRLDAVGYAVKTPGTSSFMTAETFAYIDELTERARSLGLEVLVEVHSHFQKQVSVGQRVDWVYDFALPPLVLHALGTGDGAPLARWLEIRPRNAVTVLDTHDGIGVVDVGADSSDRTLFGLLDPDAIDRLVESIHEGSQGTSRLATGAAASNLDLYQVNCTYYDALGGDDARYLLARLLQFFTPGIPQVYYVGLLAGSNDMELLERSGVGRDVNRHHYTPGELAEALERPVVQALMRLIRFRNAHPAFGGDPSFGYDGRVLTMGWHHAADTAALAADLPAGTYTLTYTHEGAERSTDDVAHLPY
;
A
#
# COMPACT_ATOMS: atom_id res chain seq x y z
N MET A 1 -16.82 -0.65 4.16
CA MET A 1 -15.83 -0.81 5.25
C MET A 1 -16.19 0.11 6.40
N ARG A 2 -15.97 -0.34 7.64
CA ARG A 2 -16.14 0.46 8.86
C ARG A 2 -15.03 1.51 8.97
N ASN A 3 -15.37 2.67 9.53
CA ASN A 3 -14.41 3.73 9.84
C ASN A 3 -13.60 3.42 11.10
N SER A 4 -12.84 2.34 11.06
CA SER A 4 -11.98 1.86 12.14
C SER A 4 -10.59 1.56 11.60
N VAL A 5 -9.58 1.67 12.45
CA VAL A 5 -8.20 1.36 12.11
C VAL A 5 -8.09 -0.11 11.68
N GLN A 6 -7.34 -0.35 10.63
CA GLN A 6 -7.04 -1.65 10.07
C GLN A 6 -5.55 -1.98 10.19
N LEU A 7 -5.23 -3.27 10.33
CA LEU A 7 -3.85 -3.77 10.28
C LEU A 7 -3.48 -4.13 8.83
N ILE A 8 -2.28 -3.79 8.34
CA ILE A 8 -1.70 -4.41 7.13
C ILE A 8 -0.62 -5.39 7.57
N THR A 9 -0.69 -6.65 7.16
CA THR A 9 0.30 -7.65 7.56
C THR A 9 0.43 -8.82 6.60
N TYR A 10 1.62 -9.43 6.60
CA TYR A 10 1.83 -10.77 6.05
C TYR A 10 1.49 -11.81 7.11
N ALA A 11 0.73 -12.85 6.73
CA ALA A 11 0.34 -13.90 7.65
C ALA A 11 1.55 -14.63 8.25
N ASP A 12 2.59 -14.89 7.45
CA ASP A 12 3.80 -15.59 7.89
C ASP A 12 4.73 -14.73 8.75
N ARG A 13 4.81 -13.42 8.48
CA ARG A 13 5.78 -12.53 9.14
C ARG A 13 5.33 -12.02 10.52
N LEU A 14 4.04 -12.05 10.81
CA LEU A 14 3.49 -11.68 12.12
C LEU A 14 2.93 -12.87 12.90
N GLY A 15 2.19 -13.77 12.21
CA GLY A 15 1.52 -14.91 12.84
C GLY A 15 2.04 -16.29 12.43
N GLY A 16 3.04 -16.36 11.54
CA GLY A 16 3.53 -17.61 10.95
C GLY A 16 2.57 -18.30 9.96
N SER A 17 1.28 -17.99 10.00
CA SER A 17 0.21 -18.58 9.16
C SER A 17 -1.10 -17.80 9.33
N LEU A 18 -2.13 -18.10 8.53
CA LEU A 18 -3.47 -17.53 8.71
C LEU A 18 -4.09 -17.89 10.07
N PRO A 19 -4.04 -19.16 10.55
CA PRO A 19 -4.49 -19.49 11.91
C PRO A 19 -3.73 -18.73 12.99
N GLY A 20 -2.39 -18.63 12.88
CA GLY A 20 -1.60 -17.92 13.87
C GLY A 20 -1.87 -16.41 13.86
N LEU A 21 -2.11 -15.81 12.69
CA LEU A 21 -2.58 -14.43 12.60
C LEU A 21 -3.93 -14.25 13.31
N ARG A 22 -4.87 -15.19 13.12
CA ARG A 22 -6.14 -15.19 13.85
C ARG A 22 -5.95 -15.27 15.36
N GLU A 23 -5.08 -16.16 15.84
CA GLU A 23 -4.76 -16.27 17.29
C GLU A 23 -4.25 -14.95 17.87
N LEU A 24 -3.44 -14.20 17.11
CA LEU A 24 -2.97 -12.88 17.54
C LEU A 24 -4.11 -11.84 17.59
N LEU A 25 -4.96 -11.83 16.56
CA LEU A 25 -6.11 -10.93 16.45
C LEU A 25 -7.21 -11.21 17.49
N ASP A 26 -7.37 -12.47 17.90
CA ASP A 26 -8.30 -12.88 18.97
C ASP A 26 -7.67 -12.74 20.38
N GLY A 27 -6.34 -12.70 20.46
CA GLY A 27 -5.56 -12.67 21.70
C GLY A 27 -4.92 -11.31 21.99
N PRO A 28 -3.57 -11.17 21.90
CA PRO A 28 -2.86 -9.94 22.28
C PRO A 28 -3.32 -8.66 21.54
N LEU A 29 -3.83 -8.79 20.32
CA LEU A 29 -4.36 -7.68 19.50
C LEU A 29 -5.89 -7.61 19.52
N GLY A 30 -6.54 -8.36 20.41
CA GLY A 30 -7.99 -8.46 20.58
C GLY A 30 -8.67 -7.10 20.70
N GLY A 31 -9.63 -6.83 19.80
CA GLY A 31 -10.42 -5.59 19.79
C GLY A 31 -9.65 -4.34 19.37
N LEU A 32 -8.40 -4.47 18.93
CA LEU A 32 -7.59 -3.32 18.52
C LEU A 32 -7.96 -2.83 17.11
N PHE A 33 -8.29 -3.72 16.19
CA PHE A 33 -8.56 -3.40 14.79
C PHE A 33 -10.00 -3.71 14.38
N GLY A 34 -10.55 -2.88 13.50
CA GLY A 34 -11.86 -3.14 12.87
C GLY A 34 -11.77 -3.98 11.59
N GLY A 35 -10.56 -4.16 11.07
CA GLY A 35 -10.26 -4.98 9.90
C GLY A 35 -8.77 -5.26 9.72
N VAL A 36 -8.45 -6.14 8.78
CA VAL A 36 -7.07 -6.52 8.45
C VAL A 36 -6.90 -6.70 6.94
N HIS A 37 -5.91 -6.03 6.39
CA HIS A 37 -5.36 -6.32 5.08
C HIS A 37 -4.32 -7.42 5.21
N VAL A 38 -4.70 -8.62 4.77
CA VAL A 38 -3.77 -9.75 4.68
C VAL A 38 -3.10 -9.68 3.31
N LEU A 39 -1.80 -9.40 3.31
CA LEU A 39 -0.97 -9.37 2.11
C LEU A 39 -0.93 -10.76 1.43
N PRO A 40 -0.53 -10.84 0.14
CA PRO A 40 -0.73 -12.04 -0.65
C PRO A 40 -0.27 -13.34 0.03
N PHE A 41 -1.22 -14.24 0.26
CA PHE A 41 -1.03 -15.56 0.89
C PHE A 41 -1.27 -16.71 -0.11
N PHE A 42 -1.36 -16.38 -1.40
CA PHE A 42 -1.63 -17.31 -2.48
C PHE A 42 -0.41 -18.19 -2.78
N PHE A 43 -0.59 -19.29 -3.50
CA PHE A 43 0.50 -20.19 -3.84
C PHE A 43 1.37 -19.67 -5.01
N PRO A 44 2.71 -19.60 -4.85
CA PRO A 44 3.46 -19.58 -3.59
C PRO A 44 3.54 -18.17 -2.99
N TYR A 45 3.53 -18.06 -1.65
CA TYR A 45 3.61 -16.75 -0.97
C TYR A 45 5.04 -16.18 -0.91
N ASP A 46 6.05 -17.02 -1.13
CA ASP A 46 7.49 -16.70 -1.04
C ASP A 46 8.16 -16.75 -2.42
N GLY A 47 7.40 -16.37 -3.46
CA GLY A 47 7.87 -16.25 -4.83
C GLY A 47 8.90 -15.13 -5.03
N ALA A 48 9.08 -14.72 -6.28
CA ALA A 48 10.02 -13.68 -6.66
C ALA A 48 9.71 -12.31 -6.03
N ASP A 49 8.46 -12.09 -5.62
CA ASP A 49 8.01 -10.81 -5.06
C ASP A 49 7.11 -11.00 -3.83
N ALA A 50 7.46 -11.91 -2.93
CA ALA A 50 6.77 -12.11 -1.64
C ALA A 50 5.24 -12.25 -1.77
N GLY A 51 4.81 -13.03 -2.76
CA GLY A 51 3.40 -13.39 -2.99
C GLY A 51 2.72 -12.57 -4.08
N PHE A 52 3.35 -11.50 -4.57
CA PHE A 52 2.86 -10.70 -5.70
C PHE A 52 3.09 -11.35 -7.07
N ASP A 53 3.68 -12.54 -7.12
CA ASP A 53 3.83 -13.36 -8.33
C ASP A 53 3.16 -14.74 -8.17
N PRO A 54 1.83 -14.81 -7.98
CA PRO A 54 1.16 -16.06 -7.71
C PRO A 54 1.14 -16.96 -8.94
N GLN A 55 1.38 -18.25 -8.70
CA GLN A 55 1.17 -19.29 -9.72
C GLN A 55 -0.33 -19.58 -9.85
N ASP A 56 -1.07 -19.54 -8.75
CA ASP A 56 -2.53 -19.68 -8.72
C ASP A 56 -3.14 -18.82 -7.61
N HIS A 57 -3.77 -17.71 -8.00
CA HIS A 57 -4.49 -16.81 -7.09
C HIS A 57 -5.68 -17.45 -6.37
N THR A 58 -6.20 -18.58 -6.88
CA THR A 58 -7.37 -19.24 -6.30
C THR A 58 -7.00 -20.25 -5.22
N VAL A 59 -5.70 -20.43 -4.96
CA VAL A 59 -5.16 -21.40 -4.02
C VAL A 59 -4.36 -20.65 -2.95
N VAL A 60 -4.79 -20.79 -1.69
CA VAL A 60 -3.99 -20.40 -0.52
C VAL A 60 -2.75 -21.29 -0.48
N ASP A 61 -1.58 -20.72 -0.20
CA ASP A 61 -0.38 -21.51 0.01
C ASP A 61 -0.61 -22.48 1.19
N PRO A 62 -0.48 -23.80 1.00
CA PRO A 62 -0.81 -24.78 2.03
C PRO A 62 0.07 -24.67 3.27
N ARG A 63 1.21 -23.96 3.20
CA ARG A 63 2.05 -23.63 4.37
C ARG A 63 1.44 -22.55 5.25
N LEU A 64 0.58 -21.70 4.70
CA LEU A 64 -0.08 -20.60 5.41
C LEU A 64 -1.49 -20.93 5.86
N GLY A 65 -2.15 -21.90 5.23
CA GLY A 65 -3.47 -22.38 5.66
C GLY A 65 -4.43 -22.59 4.49
N THR A 66 -5.69 -22.20 4.69
CA THR A 66 -6.80 -22.43 3.77
C THR A 66 -7.72 -21.22 3.66
N TRP A 67 -8.62 -21.24 2.67
CA TRP A 67 -9.69 -20.23 2.56
C TRP A 67 -10.64 -20.24 3.76
N GLU A 68 -10.78 -21.36 4.47
CA GLU A 68 -11.58 -21.43 5.71
C GLU A 68 -10.93 -20.64 6.84
N ASP A 69 -9.59 -20.63 6.91
CA ASP A 69 -8.86 -19.83 7.89
C ASP A 69 -9.05 -18.32 7.65
N LEU A 70 -9.00 -17.89 6.37
CA LEU A 70 -9.34 -16.51 6.01
C LEU A 70 -10.79 -16.17 6.38
N ARG A 71 -11.74 -17.05 6.07
CA ARG A 71 -13.15 -16.88 6.46
C ARG A 71 -13.28 -16.72 7.97
N GLY A 72 -12.55 -17.52 8.74
CA GLY A 72 -12.52 -17.44 10.20
C GLY A 72 -12.04 -16.07 10.73
N ILE A 73 -11.10 -15.42 10.06
CA ILE A 73 -10.71 -14.03 10.36
C ILE A 73 -11.84 -13.06 9.97
N GLY A 74 -12.44 -13.26 8.78
CA GLY A 74 -13.55 -12.47 8.24
C GLY A 74 -14.82 -12.46 9.11
N GLU A 75 -15.05 -13.50 9.90
CA GLU A 75 -16.16 -13.58 10.86
C GLU A 75 -15.99 -12.61 12.05
N ALA A 76 -14.75 -12.28 12.41
CA ALA A 76 -14.44 -11.38 13.53
C ALA A 76 -14.26 -9.92 13.08
N MET A 77 -13.68 -9.71 11.89
CA MET A 77 -13.39 -8.37 11.38
C MET A 77 -13.36 -8.31 9.85
N GLU A 78 -13.45 -7.12 9.28
CA GLU A 78 -13.46 -6.96 7.81
C GLU A 78 -12.07 -7.26 7.24
N THR A 79 -11.97 -8.14 6.25
CA THR A 79 -10.69 -8.44 5.59
C THR A 79 -10.53 -7.69 4.27
N VAL A 80 -9.34 -7.16 4.05
CA VAL A 80 -8.87 -6.65 2.75
C VAL A 80 -7.89 -7.65 2.15
N VAL A 81 -8.03 -7.96 0.87
CA VAL A 81 -7.15 -8.93 0.18
C VAL A 81 -6.78 -8.42 -1.20
N ASP A 82 -5.55 -8.66 -1.62
CA ASP A 82 -5.06 -8.28 -2.95
C ASP A 82 -5.69 -9.09 -4.08
N VAL A 83 -5.93 -8.42 -5.19
CA VAL A 83 -6.18 -9.01 -6.51
C VAL A 83 -5.10 -8.48 -7.45
N ILE A 84 -4.15 -9.33 -7.84
CA ILE A 84 -3.05 -8.93 -8.71
C ILE A 84 -3.53 -9.05 -10.15
N VAL A 85 -4.11 -7.94 -10.63
CA VAL A 85 -4.81 -7.87 -11.93
C VAL A 85 -3.86 -7.72 -13.11
N ASN A 86 -2.62 -7.27 -12.87
CA ASN A 86 -1.68 -6.96 -13.93
C ASN A 86 -0.90 -8.18 -14.44
N HIS A 87 -0.56 -9.13 -13.56
CA HIS A 87 0.44 -10.15 -13.87
C HIS A 87 0.27 -11.44 -13.06
N VAL A 88 0.94 -12.51 -13.50
CA VAL A 88 1.04 -13.82 -12.82
C VAL A 88 2.47 -14.35 -12.85
N SER A 89 2.75 -15.40 -12.08
CA SER A 89 4.05 -16.07 -12.09
C SER A 89 4.40 -16.69 -13.45
N ALA A 90 5.66 -16.56 -13.85
CA ALA A 90 6.25 -17.31 -14.96
C ALA A 90 6.28 -18.83 -14.70
N ASP A 91 6.19 -19.26 -13.44
CA ASP A 91 6.12 -20.68 -13.09
C ASP A 91 4.65 -21.18 -13.01
N GLY A 92 3.67 -20.30 -13.27
CA GLY A 92 2.24 -20.60 -13.29
C GLY A 92 1.84 -21.58 -14.41
N PRO A 93 0.77 -22.38 -14.22
CA PRO A 93 0.40 -23.42 -15.19
C PRO A 93 0.00 -22.86 -16.56
N GLN A 94 -0.70 -21.73 -16.62
CA GLN A 94 -1.11 -21.09 -17.88
C GLN A 94 0.11 -20.64 -18.69
N PHE A 95 1.09 -19.99 -18.05
CA PHE A 95 2.28 -19.50 -18.76
C PHE A 95 3.22 -20.64 -19.17
N ARG A 96 3.37 -21.68 -18.33
CA ARG A 96 4.13 -22.87 -18.71
C ARG A 96 3.55 -23.59 -19.93
N ASP A 97 2.22 -23.72 -20.01
CA ASP A 97 1.57 -24.29 -21.19
C ASP A 97 1.80 -23.42 -22.44
N PHE A 98 1.77 -22.08 -22.31
CA PHE A 98 2.16 -21.16 -23.39
C PHE A 98 3.63 -21.31 -23.80
N VAL A 99 4.56 -21.44 -22.85
CA VAL A 99 5.97 -21.69 -23.15
C VAL A 99 6.16 -23.03 -23.87
N GLU A 100 5.45 -24.08 -23.46
CA GLU A 100 5.57 -25.40 -24.07
C GLU A 100 4.96 -25.45 -25.49
N ARG A 101 3.78 -24.85 -25.68
CA ARG A 101 2.95 -25.04 -26.89
C ARG A 101 2.90 -23.82 -27.82
N GLY A 102 3.43 -22.68 -27.41
CA GLY A 102 3.36 -21.42 -28.13
C GLY A 102 1.92 -21.04 -28.46
N GLU A 103 1.66 -20.60 -29.68
CA GLU A 103 0.33 -20.20 -30.18
C GLU A 103 -0.72 -21.34 -30.17
N GLN A 104 -0.31 -22.60 -29.98
CA GLN A 104 -1.24 -23.73 -29.84
C GLN A 104 -1.74 -23.90 -28.40
N SER A 105 -1.22 -23.13 -27.46
CA SER A 105 -1.72 -23.07 -26.09
C SER A 105 -3.11 -22.41 -26.06
N PRO A 106 -4.08 -22.97 -25.32
CA PRO A 106 -5.36 -22.29 -25.06
C PRO A 106 -5.21 -21.00 -24.24
N TYR A 107 -4.03 -20.72 -23.70
CA TYR A 107 -3.70 -19.52 -22.91
C TYR A 107 -2.80 -18.55 -23.67
N ALA A 108 -2.51 -18.77 -24.96
CA ALA A 108 -1.60 -17.91 -25.72
C ALA A 108 -2.04 -16.44 -25.75
N ASP A 109 -3.35 -16.19 -25.78
CA ASP A 109 -3.94 -14.85 -25.78
C ASP A 109 -3.96 -14.19 -24.39
N MET A 110 -3.68 -14.94 -23.32
CA MET A 110 -3.67 -14.45 -21.95
C MET A 110 -2.44 -13.57 -21.65
N PHE A 111 -1.35 -13.69 -22.42
CA PHE A 111 -0.07 -13.04 -22.12
C PHE A 111 0.31 -12.00 -23.15
N LEU A 112 0.71 -10.82 -22.66
CA LEU A 112 1.17 -9.74 -23.53
C LEU A 112 2.59 -10.04 -24.03
N THR A 113 2.76 -9.91 -25.34
CA THR A 113 4.06 -9.86 -26.02
C THR A 113 4.24 -8.55 -26.76
N LEU A 114 5.48 -8.19 -27.12
CA LEU A 114 5.75 -7.01 -27.96
C LEU A 114 4.88 -7.03 -29.22
N SER A 115 4.75 -8.18 -29.88
CA SER A 115 3.96 -8.32 -31.11
C SER A 115 2.45 -8.27 -30.88
N SER A 116 1.96 -8.67 -29.69
CA SER A 116 0.52 -8.54 -29.36
C SER A 116 0.08 -7.08 -29.13
N VAL A 117 0.98 -6.26 -28.60
CA VAL A 117 0.72 -4.83 -28.35
C VAL A 117 1.03 -4.02 -29.62
N TYR A 118 2.11 -4.35 -30.32
CA TYR A 118 2.57 -3.67 -31.53
C TYR A 118 2.62 -4.63 -32.74
N PRO A 119 1.47 -5.00 -33.32
CA PRO A 119 1.41 -5.97 -34.43
C PRO A 119 2.11 -5.48 -35.70
N GLY A 120 2.21 -4.15 -35.89
CA GLY A 120 2.96 -3.53 -36.98
C GLY A 120 4.44 -3.27 -36.67
N GLY A 121 4.94 -3.73 -35.52
CA GLY A 121 6.23 -3.32 -34.96
C GLY A 121 6.13 -2.05 -34.11
N ALA A 122 7.12 -1.85 -33.25
CA ALA A 122 7.23 -0.68 -32.37
C ALA A 122 8.38 0.23 -32.82
N THR A 123 8.18 1.54 -32.79
CA THR A 123 9.25 2.53 -32.94
C THR A 123 9.96 2.75 -31.60
N GLU A 124 11.18 3.27 -31.64
CA GLU A 124 11.92 3.66 -30.41
C GLU A 124 11.11 4.66 -29.57
N GLU A 125 10.52 5.66 -30.20
CA GLU A 125 9.63 6.64 -29.55
C GLU A 125 8.47 5.96 -28.81
N ALA A 126 7.80 4.99 -29.44
CA ALA A 126 6.68 4.28 -28.83
C ALA A 126 7.12 3.40 -27.64
N LEU A 127 8.33 2.87 -27.66
CA LEU A 127 8.89 2.07 -26.57
C LEU A 127 9.37 2.94 -25.40
N LEU A 128 9.96 4.09 -25.69
CA LEU A 128 10.42 5.06 -24.67
C LEU A 128 9.27 5.85 -24.04
N ALA A 129 8.11 5.91 -24.67
CA ALA A 129 6.91 6.55 -24.10
C ALA A 129 6.33 5.76 -22.92
N VAL A 130 6.55 4.44 -22.85
CA VAL A 130 5.99 3.56 -21.82
C VAL A 130 6.52 3.95 -20.44
N TYR A 131 5.63 4.18 -19.48
CA TYR A 131 5.99 4.48 -18.10
C TYR A 131 6.56 3.23 -17.41
N ARG A 132 7.58 3.43 -16.57
CA ARG A 132 8.32 2.34 -15.93
C ARG A 132 8.57 2.67 -14.45
N PRO A 133 8.43 1.68 -13.54
CA PRO A 133 8.87 1.80 -12.15
C PRO A 133 10.41 1.62 -11.98
N ARG A 134 11.04 0.96 -12.97
CA ARG A 134 12.47 0.63 -13.01
C ARG A 134 13.12 0.88 -14.38
N PRO A 135 14.45 1.00 -14.48
CA PRO A 135 15.15 1.21 -15.75
C PRO A 135 14.97 0.02 -16.72
N GLY A 136 15.03 0.32 -18.01
CA GLY A 136 14.96 -0.68 -19.08
C GLY A 136 13.55 -0.94 -19.60
N LEU A 137 13.48 -1.60 -20.76
CA LEU A 137 12.22 -1.94 -21.42
C LEU A 137 11.46 -3.02 -20.63
N PRO A 138 10.10 -3.01 -20.67
CA PRO A 138 9.27 -3.95 -19.94
C PRO A 138 9.17 -5.31 -20.65
N PHE A 139 10.29 -5.87 -21.12
CA PHE A 139 10.29 -7.14 -21.85
C PHE A 139 11.35 -8.10 -21.37
N THR A 140 10.96 -9.38 -21.28
CA THR A 140 11.87 -10.50 -21.05
C THR A 140 11.78 -11.47 -22.23
N PRO A 141 12.90 -11.92 -22.81
CA PRO A 141 12.88 -12.90 -23.90
C PRO A 141 12.57 -14.31 -23.37
N PHE A 142 11.57 -14.96 -23.95
CA PHE A 142 11.25 -16.37 -23.73
C PHE A 142 11.27 -17.16 -25.04
N THR A 143 11.60 -18.45 -24.96
CA THR A 143 11.42 -19.38 -26.08
C THR A 143 10.11 -20.12 -25.86
N VAL A 144 9.16 -19.95 -26.78
CA VAL A 144 7.84 -20.59 -26.75
C VAL A 144 7.70 -21.60 -27.89
N GLY A 145 6.88 -22.64 -27.70
CA GLY A 145 6.65 -23.66 -28.75
C GLY A 145 7.91 -24.38 -29.21
N GLY A 146 8.95 -24.42 -28.36
CA GLY A 146 10.23 -25.10 -28.59
C GLY A 146 11.28 -24.33 -29.41
N ASN A 147 10.92 -23.36 -30.26
CA ASN A 147 11.89 -22.67 -31.11
C ASN A 147 11.61 -21.18 -31.38
N ASP A 148 10.48 -20.65 -30.90
CA ASP A 148 10.05 -19.30 -31.22
C ASP A 148 10.43 -18.33 -30.11
N ARG A 149 11.30 -17.36 -30.39
CA ARG A 149 11.73 -16.38 -29.38
C ARG A 149 10.81 -15.18 -29.38
N ARG A 150 10.15 -14.94 -28.24
CA ARG A 150 9.22 -13.83 -28.03
C ARG A 150 9.70 -12.90 -26.93
N LEU A 151 9.47 -11.61 -27.11
CA LEU A 151 9.59 -10.60 -26.07
C LEU A 151 8.26 -10.54 -25.32
N VAL A 152 8.21 -11.19 -24.16
CA VAL A 152 7.02 -11.22 -23.28
C VAL A 152 7.06 -9.97 -22.39
N TRP A 153 5.91 -9.35 -22.18
CA TRP A 153 5.78 -8.15 -21.38
C TRP A 153 5.94 -8.49 -19.88
N THR A 154 6.86 -7.79 -19.22
CA THR A 154 7.21 -7.98 -17.81
C THR A 154 7.47 -6.60 -17.17
N THR A 155 6.42 -5.99 -16.65
CA THR A 155 6.43 -4.63 -16.08
C THR A 155 7.31 -4.57 -14.82
N PHE A 156 7.17 -5.55 -13.94
CA PHE A 156 7.92 -5.68 -12.70
C PHE A 156 9.10 -6.64 -12.91
N THR A 157 9.24 -7.74 -12.16
CA THR A 157 10.33 -8.71 -12.38
C THR A 157 10.18 -9.50 -13.68
N SER A 158 11.24 -10.17 -14.14
CA SER A 158 11.17 -11.12 -15.27
C SER A 158 10.36 -12.37 -14.96
N ARG A 159 9.95 -12.57 -13.70
CA ARG A 159 9.10 -13.65 -13.23
C ARG A 159 7.61 -13.26 -13.15
N GLN A 160 7.29 -11.98 -13.27
CA GLN A 160 5.92 -11.45 -13.28
C GLN A 160 5.51 -11.18 -14.73
N ILE A 161 4.69 -12.06 -15.28
CA ILE A 161 4.25 -12.02 -16.67
C ILE A 161 2.95 -11.25 -16.77
N ASP A 162 2.95 -10.16 -17.54
CA ASP A 162 1.77 -9.32 -17.70
C ASP A 162 0.66 -10.00 -18.50
N LEU A 163 -0.55 -9.90 -17.95
CA LEU A 163 -1.78 -10.41 -18.53
C LEU A 163 -2.32 -9.46 -19.59
N ASP A 164 -2.96 -9.99 -20.64
CA ASP A 164 -3.76 -9.18 -21.56
C ASP A 164 -5.19 -9.04 -20.99
N PRO A 165 -5.61 -7.85 -20.51
CA PRO A 165 -6.93 -7.65 -19.93
C PRO A 165 -8.07 -7.86 -20.94
N ARG A 166 -7.78 -7.87 -22.25
CA ARG A 166 -8.77 -8.08 -23.31
C ARG A 166 -9.07 -9.56 -23.52
N SER A 167 -8.19 -10.45 -23.09
CA SER A 167 -8.38 -11.89 -23.24
C SER A 167 -9.58 -12.37 -22.43
N PRO A 168 -10.51 -13.15 -23.03
CA PRO A 168 -11.52 -13.86 -22.26
C PRO A 168 -10.91 -14.75 -21.17
N ARG A 169 -9.72 -15.33 -21.37
CA ARG A 169 -9.04 -16.17 -20.38
C ARG A 169 -8.54 -15.40 -19.18
N THR A 170 -8.01 -14.19 -19.39
CA THR A 170 -7.67 -13.27 -18.31
C THR A 170 -8.91 -12.90 -17.50
N ARG A 171 -10.03 -12.62 -18.17
CA ARG A 171 -11.30 -12.31 -17.49
C ARG A 171 -11.82 -13.49 -16.69
N ASP A 172 -11.87 -14.68 -17.29
CA ASP A 172 -12.27 -15.94 -16.60
C ASP A 172 -11.41 -16.18 -15.35
N TYR A 173 -10.10 -15.92 -15.46
CA TYR A 173 -9.15 -16.05 -14.35
C TYR A 173 -9.48 -15.08 -13.22
N LEU A 174 -9.59 -13.77 -13.51
CA LEU A 174 -9.87 -12.76 -12.49
C LEU A 174 -11.27 -12.94 -11.88
N ASP A 175 -12.27 -13.34 -12.66
CA ASP A 175 -13.60 -13.65 -12.15
C ASP A 175 -13.57 -14.81 -11.15
N ALA A 176 -12.76 -15.85 -11.42
CA ALA A 176 -12.59 -16.95 -10.47
C ALA A 176 -11.92 -16.50 -9.16
N VAL A 177 -10.95 -15.57 -9.23
CA VAL A 177 -10.32 -14.97 -8.05
C VAL A 177 -11.32 -14.15 -7.25
N LEU A 178 -12.05 -13.25 -7.90
CA LEU A 178 -13.08 -12.43 -7.25
C LEU A 178 -14.17 -13.28 -6.61
N GLN A 179 -14.63 -14.33 -7.28
CA GLN A 179 -15.61 -15.26 -6.72
C GLN A 179 -15.05 -15.97 -5.49
N LYS A 180 -13.78 -16.41 -5.50
CA LYS A 180 -13.15 -17.04 -4.33
C LYS A 180 -13.06 -16.11 -3.14
N LEU A 181 -12.71 -14.85 -3.37
CA LEU A 181 -12.63 -13.84 -2.32
C LEU A 181 -14.01 -13.53 -1.73
N SER A 182 -15.02 -13.34 -2.59
CA SER A 182 -16.41 -13.16 -2.17
C SER A 182 -16.94 -14.37 -1.39
N ASP A 183 -16.74 -15.58 -1.91
CA ASP A 183 -17.14 -16.82 -1.24
C ASP A 183 -16.50 -16.95 0.14
N SER A 184 -15.27 -16.47 0.32
CA SER A 184 -14.50 -16.53 1.56
C SER A 184 -14.85 -15.41 2.56
N GLY A 185 -15.73 -14.48 2.18
CA GLY A 185 -16.20 -13.41 3.05
C GLY A 185 -15.28 -12.19 3.10
N ALA A 186 -14.42 -11.99 2.09
CA ALA A 186 -13.65 -10.76 1.99
C ALA A 186 -14.59 -9.54 1.89
N ALA A 187 -14.24 -8.45 2.58
CA ALA A 187 -15.06 -7.24 2.60
C ALA A 187 -14.64 -6.24 1.51
N MET A 188 -13.33 -6.18 1.25
CA MET A 188 -12.72 -5.28 0.27
C MET A 188 -11.59 -5.99 -0.46
N ILE A 189 -11.38 -5.62 -1.71
CA ILE A 189 -10.22 -6.03 -2.49
C ILE A 189 -9.29 -4.83 -2.74
N ARG A 190 -7.97 -5.08 -2.72
CA ARG A 190 -6.97 -4.14 -3.21
C ARG A 190 -6.59 -4.53 -4.64
N LEU A 191 -6.82 -3.65 -5.61
CA LEU A 191 -6.36 -3.85 -6.99
C LEU A 191 -4.89 -3.47 -7.09
N ASP A 192 -4.03 -4.47 -7.08
CA ASP A 192 -2.58 -4.31 -7.16
C ASP A 192 -2.14 -3.97 -8.59
N ALA A 193 -1.26 -2.96 -8.71
CA ALA A 193 -0.64 -2.55 -9.96
C ALA A 193 -1.63 -2.26 -11.11
N VAL A 194 -2.88 -1.93 -10.80
CA VAL A 194 -3.94 -1.77 -11.81
C VAL A 194 -3.64 -0.64 -12.79
N GLY A 195 -2.88 0.36 -12.36
CA GLY A 195 -2.43 1.45 -13.22
C GLY A 195 -1.61 1.01 -14.43
N TYR A 196 -1.00 -0.18 -14.38
CA TYR A 196 -0.19 -0.75 -15.46
C TYR A 196 -0.94 -1.76 -16.32
N ALA A 197 -2.16 -2.17 -15.96
CA ALA A 197 -2.81 -3.34 -16.53
C ALA A 197 -3.03 -3.23 -18.05
N VAL A 198 -3.41 -2.05 -18.55
CA VAL A 198 -3.76 -1.84 -19.96
C VAL A 198 -2.59 -1.23 -20.75
N LYS A 199 -2.16 -1.94 -21.79
CA LYS A 199 -1.06 -1.52 -22.68
C LYS A 199 -1.64 -0.89 -23.94
N THR A 200 -1.53 0.42 -24.06
CA THR A 200 -2.05 1.20 -25.20
C THR A 200 -0.90 1.75 -26.04
N PRO A 201 -0.70 1.27 -27.29
CA PRO A 201 0.36 1.75 -28.17
C PRO A 201 0.38 3.27 -28.34
N GLY A 202 1.57 3.87 -28.26
CA GLY A 202 1.76 5.32 -28.42
C GLY A 202 1.40 6.16 -27.19
N THR A 203 1.16 5.53 -26.05
CA THR A 203 0.89 6.21 -24.77
C THR A 203 1.89 5.77 -23.71
N SER A 204 1.78 6.32 -22.50
CA SER A 204 2.50 5.83 -21.32
C SER A 204 2.16 4.39 -20.93
N SER A 205 1.01 3.85 -21.38
CA SER A 205 0.45 2.58 -20.86
C SER A 205 0.35 2.56 -19.33
N PHE A 206 0.18 3.74 -18.73
CA PHE A 206 0.01 3.92 -17.29
C PHE A 206 -1.07 4.97 -17.03
N MET A 207 -2.12 4.57 -16.33
CA MET A 207 -3.28 5.42 -16.00
C MET A 207 -3.88 6.14 -17.22
N THR A 208 -3.97 5.44 -18.35
CA THR A 208 -4.60 5.94 -19.59
C THR A 208 -6.12 5.90 -19.50
N ALA A 209 -6.83 6.51 -20.46
CA ALA A 209 -8.30 6.44 -20.53
C ALA A 209 -8.81 4.98 -20.58
N GLU A 210 -8.11 4.09 -21.28
CA GLU A 210 -8.45 2.66 -21.32
C GLU A 210 -8.18 1.97 -19.99
N THR A 211 -7.15 2.41 -19.24
CA THR A 211 -6.88 1.94 -17.88
C THR A 211 -8.03 2.32 -16.94
N PHE A 212 -8.53 3.56 -17.05
CA PHE A 212 -9.70 4.00 -16.28
C PHE A 212 -10.95 3.16 -16.62
N ALA A 213 -11.21 2.88 -17.89
CA ALA A 213 -12.32 2.03 -18.30
C ALA A 213 -12.20 0.60 -17.74
N TYR A 214 -10.98 0.06 -17.69
CA TYR A 214 -10.71 -1.25 -17.08
C TYR A 214 -10.92 -1.24 -15.56
N ILE A 215 -10.50 -0.19 -14.87
CA ILE A 215 -10.78 0.02 -13.44
C ILE A 215 -12.30 0.07 -13.19
N ASP A 216 -13.04 0.82 -14.02
CA ASP A 216 -14.50 0.92 -13.90
C ASP A 216 -15.15 -0.49 -14.07
N GLU A 217 -14.75 -1.27 -15.09
CA GLU A 217 -15.27 -2.64 -15.31
C GLU A 217 -14.98 -3.58 -14.13
N LEU A 218 -13.72 -3.63 -13.66
CA LEU A 218 -13.35 -4.47 -12.52
C LEU A 218 -14.08 -4.06 -11.23
N THR A 219 -14.26 -2.75 -11.04
CA THR A 219 -14.98 -2.22 -9.88
C THR A 219 -16.44 -2.62 -9.89
N GLU A 220 -17.11 -2.51 -11.04
CA GLU A 220 -18.50 -2.97 -11.19
C GLU A 220 -18.65 -4.46 -10.92
N ARG A 221 -17.73 -5.29 -11.43
CA ARG A 221 -17.71 -6.74 -11.20
C ARG A 221 -17.53 -7.06 -9.72
N ALA A 222 -16.52 -6.47 -9.06
CA ALA A 222 -16.27 -6.68 -7.63
C ALA A 222 -17.49 -6.27 -6.77
N ARG A 223 -18.08 -5.11 -7.05
CA ARG A 223 -19.30 -4.65 -6.36
C ARG A 223 -20.48 -5.59 -6.55
N SER A 224 -20.62 -6.20 -7.72
CA SER A 224 -21.68 -7.20 -7.97
C SER A 224 -21.56 -8.46 -7.10
N LEU A 225 -20.36 -8.71 -6.57
CA LEU A 225 -20.04 -9.80 -5.64
C LEU A 225 -19.99 -9.35 -4.18
N GLY A 226 -20.40 -8.10 -3.89
CA GLY A 226 -20.39 -7.53 -2.54
C GLY A 226 -19.01 -7.10 -2.03
N LEU A 227 -18.02 -6.95 -2.92
CA LEU A 227 -16.67 -6.52 -2.59
C LEU A 227 -16.51 -5.01 -2.83
N GLU A 228 -16.03 -4.28 -1.82
CA GLU A 228 -15.56 -2.90 -2.03
C GLU A 228 -14.18 -2.89 -2.69
N VAL A 229 -13.87 -1.84 -3.44
CA VAL A 229 -12.62 -1.73 -4.20
C VAL A 229 -11.73 -0.62 -3.67
N LEU A 230 -10.53 -1.01 -3.25
CA LEU A 230 -9.40 -0.13 -2.99
C LEU A 230 -8.41 -0.20 -4.15
N VAL A 231 -8.09 0.95 -4.75
CA VAL A 231 -7.13 1.02 -5.84
C VAL A 231 -5.77 1.51 -5.35
N GLU A 232 -4.72 0.75 -5.68
CA GLU A 232 -3.34 1.17 -5.51
C GLU A 232 -2.81 1.81 -6.80
N VAL A 233 -2.46 3.10 -6.69
CA VAL A 233 -1.84 3.88 -7.77
C VAL A 233 -0.86 4.87 -7.16
N HIS A 234 0.43 4.63 -7.36
CA HIS A 234 1.50 5.62 -7.14
C HIS A 234 1.62 6.52 -8.37
N SER A 235 1.19 7.77 -8.25
CA SER A 235 1.16 8.71 -9.38
C SER A 235 1.06 10.15 -8.90
N HIS A 236 1.11 11.11 -9.83
CA HIS A 236 0.81 12.50 -9.51
C HIS A 236 -0.55 12.61 -8.79
N PHE A 237 -0.60 13.36 -7.68
CA PHE A 237 -1.75 13.42 -6.78
C PHE A 237 -3.09 13.74 -7.46
N GLN A 238 -3.09 14.51 -8.58
CA GLN A 238 -4.33 14.80 -9.31
C GLN A 238 -4.94 13.58 -10.00
N LYS A 239 -4.10 12.63 -10.46
CA LYS A 239 -4.56 11.35 -10.99
C LYS A 239 -5.23 10.53 -9.90
N GLN A 240 -4.65 10.50 -8.70
CA GLN A 240 -5.24 9.84 -7.53
C GLN A 240 -6.58 10.46 -7.12
N VAL A 241 -6.69 11.79 -7.11
CA VAL A 241 -7.97 12.50 -6.89
C VAL A 241 -9.01 12.10 -7.94
N SER A 242 -8.60 11.96 -9.21
CA SER A 242 -9.49 11.57 -10.31
C SER A 242 -9.95 10.11 -10.21
N VAL A 243 -9.07 9.19 -9.76
CA VAL A 243 -9.42 7.79 -9.49
C VAL A 243 -10.42 7.71 -8.34
N GLY A 244 -10.20 8.47 -7.26
CA GLY A 244 -11.08 8.50 -6.09
C GLY A 244 -12.54 8.84 -6.40
N GLN A 245 -12.83 9.50 -7.53
CA GLN A 245 -14.20 9.80 -7.96
C GLN A 245 -14.92 8.59 -8.59
N ARG A 246 -14.22 7.48 -8.84
CA ARG A 246 -14.72 6.33 -9.62
C ARG A 246 -14.83 5.05 -8.78
N VAL A 247 -13.92 4.87 -7.84
CA VAL A 247 -13.79 3.66 -7.00
C VAL A 247 -14.32 3.90 -5.60
N ASP A 248 -14.46 2.83 -4.81
CA ASP A 248 -14.89 2.97 -3.41
C ASP A 248 -13.79 3.68 -2.60
N TRP A 249 -12.53 3.28 -2.77
CA TRP A 249 -11.41 3.78 -2.00
C TRP A 249 -10.12 3.95 -2.82
N VAL A 250 -9.32 4.94 -2.45
CA VAL A 250 -7.93 5.11 -2.89
C VAL A 250 -7.00 5.19 -1.70
N TYR A 251 -5.75 4.80 -1.86
CA TYR A 251 -4.73 5.11 -0.85
C TYR A 251 -4.45 6.60 -0.77
N ASP A 252 -4.11 7.09 0.41
CA ASP A 252 -3.52 8.42 0.60
C ASP A 252 -1.99 8.31 0.64
N PHE A 253 -1.37 8.17 -0.53
CA PHE A 253 0.09 8.04 -0.65
C PHE A 253 0.83 9.38 -0.58
N ALA A 254 0.13 10.50 -0.72
CA ALA A 254 0.71 11.82 -0.48
C ALA A 254 0.93 12.08 1.03
N LEU A 255 0.07 11.55 1.90
CA LEU A 255 0.16 11.79 3.35
C LEU A 255 1.52 11.37 3.98
N PRO A 256 2.07 10.16 3.77
CA PRO A 256 3.32 9.76 4.41
C PRO A 256 4.51 10.71 4.18
N PRO A 257 4.89 11.06 2.94
CA PRO A 257 6.00 11.99 2.70
C PRO A 257 5.68 13.42 3.16
N LEU A 258 4.43 13.87 3.11
CA LEU A 258 4.04 15.20 3.62
C LEU A 258 4.16 15.29 5.15
N VAL A 259 3.80 14.22 5.87
CA VAL A 259 3.97 14.16 7.33
C VAL A 259 5.45 14.14 7.70
N LEU A 260 6.28 13.35 7.01
CA LEU A 260 7.73 13.37 7.20
C LEU A 260 8.32 14.75 6.91
N HIS A 261 7.90 15.40 5.82
CA HIS A 261 8.33 16.75 5.47
C HIS A 261 7.95 17.74 6.58
N ALA A 262 6.68 17.75 7.00
CA ALA A 262 6.16 18.66 8.01
C ALA A 262 6.90 18.53 9.36
N LEU A 263 7.17 17.30 9.82
CA LEU A 263 7.89 17.04 11.07
C LEU A 263 9.41 17.21 10.95
N GLY A 264 9.97 17.06 9.75
CA GLY A 264 11.39 17.23 9.46
C GLY A 264 11.80 18.70 9.32
N THR A 265 10.96 19.52 8.68
CA THR A 265 11.28 20.93 8.37
C THR A 265 10.54 21.94 9.25
N GLY A 266 9.43 21.52 9.87
CA GLY A 266 8.47 22.41 10.52
C GLY A 266 7.53 23.12 9.54
N ASP A 267 7.67 22.90 8.22
CA ASP A 267 6.78 23.48 7.20
C ASP A 267 5.56 22.57 6.96
N GLY A 268 4.44 22.95 7.58
CA GLY A 268 3.15 22.28 7.40
C GLY A 268 2.33 22.75 6.20
N ALA A 269 2.77 23.75 5.44
CA ALA A 269 1.94 24.33 4.37
C ALA A 269 1.57 23.31 3.27
N PRO A 270 2.49 22.43 2.81
CA PRO A 270 2.14 21.39 1.85
C PRO A 270 1.10 20.39 2.38
N LEU A 271 1.23 19.97 3.64
CA LEU A 271 0.27 19.07 4.30
C LEU A 271 -1.10 19.74 4.48
N ALA A 272 -1.14 21.00 4.92
CA ALA A 272 -2.37 21.76 5.05
C ALA A 272 -3.11 21.90 3.71
N ARG A 273 -2.37 22.21 2.62
CA ARG A 273 -2.92 22.25 1.26
C ARG A 273 -3.47 20.88 0.84
N TRP A 274 -2.78 19.79 1.15
CA TRP A 274 -3.26 18.45 0.80
C TRP A 274 -4.58 18.12 1.50
N LEU A 275 -4.72 18.44 2.79
CA LEU A 275 -5.95 18.23 3.56
C LEU A 275 -7.17 18.93 2.94
N GLU A 276 -6.98 20.03 2.20
CA GLU A 276 -8.05 20.75 1.49
C GLU A 276 -8.50 20.06 0.19
N ILE A 277 -7.58 19.43 -0.54
CA ILE A 277 -7.82 18.98 -1.93
C ILE A 277 -7.91 17.47 -2.11
N ARG A 278 -7.49 16.70 -1.10
CA ARG A 278 -7.45 15.22 -1.15
C ARG A 278 -8.83 14.57 -1.31
N PRO A 279 -8.90 13.36 -1.91
CA PRO A 279 -10.14 12.58 -1.91
C PRO A 279 -10.52 12.20 -0.46
N ARG A 280 -11.81 12.27 -0.12
CA ARG A 280 -12.29 11.92 1.23
C ARG A 280 -12.49 10.41 1.43
N ASN A 281 -12.77 9.69 0.36
CA ASN A 281 -12.88 8.22 0.33
C ASN A 281 -11.49 7.58 0.24
N ALA A 282 -10.69 7.80 1.27
CA ALA A 282 -9.31 7.38 1.30
C ALA A 282 -9.05 6.31 2.37
N VAL A 283 -8.06 5.46 2.11
CA VAL A 283 -7.38 4.63 3.11
C VAL A 283 -6.06 5.32 3.43
N THR A 284 -5.90 5.81 4.66
CA THR A 284 -4.70 6.57 5.06
C THR A 284 -3.63 5.63 5.58
N VAL A 285 -2.38 5.84 5.18
CA VAL A 285 -1.21 5.06 5.60
C VAL A 285 -0.07 6.00 6.00
N LEU A 286 0.90 5.46 6.74
CA LEU A 286 2.24 6.08 6.86
C LEU A 286 3.28 5.12 6.28
N ASP A 287 3.23 3.87 6.74
CA ASP A 287 3.98 2.74 6.23
C ASP A 287 3.06 1.79 5.47
N THR A 288 3.66 1.09 4.51
CA THR A 288 3.07 -0.05 3.80
C THR A 288 4.11 -1.17 3.72
N HIS A 289 3.84 -2.19 2.93
CA HIS A 289 4.81 -3.24 2.62
C HIS A 289 5.84 -2.81 1.56
N ASP A 290 5.61 -1.71 0.83
CA ASP A 290 6.56 -1.12 -0.11
C ASP A 290 7.37 0.03 0.53
N GLY A 291 8.18 0.72 -0.26
CA GLY A 291 8.93 1.87 0.21
C GLY A 291 8.08 3.14 0.31
N ILE A 292 8.63 4.19 0.93
CA ILE A 292 7.97 5.49 1.08
C ILE A 292 7.98 6.23 -0.28
N GLY A 293 6.80 6.40 -0.88
CA GLY A 293 6.60 7.00 -2.20
C GLY A 293 6.80 8.52 -2.26
N VAL A 294 8.05 8.97 -2.33
CA VAL A 294 8.35 10.41 -2.45
C VAL A 294 7.92 11.02 -3.80
N VAL A 295 7.66 10.17 -4.81
CA VAL A 295 7.13 10.60 -6.12
C VAL A 295 5.68 11.09 -6.05
N ASP A 296 4.89 10.61 -5.08
CA ASP A 296 3.45 10.89 -4.99
C ASP A 296 3.15 12.36 -4.63
N VAL A 297 4.14 13.06 -4.10
CA VAL A 297 4.11 14.49 -3.80
C VAL A 297 4.91 15.33 -4.80
N GLY A 298 5.56 14.69 -5.77
CA GLY A 298 6.37 15.33 -6.80
C GLY A 298 5.60 15.77 -8.04
N ALA A 299 6.31 16.40 -8.95
CA ALA A 299 5.78 16.75 -10.27
C ALA A 299 5.52 15.49 -11.10
N ASP A 300 4.60 15.58 -12.07
CA ASP A 300 4.34 14.45 -12.96
C ASP A 300 5.58 14.14 -13.82
N SER A 301 5.96 12.85 -13.87
CA SER A 301 7.15 12.39 -14.58
C SER A 301 7.02 12.50 -16.11
N SER A 302 5.79 12.46 -16.63
CA SER A 302 5.48 12.57 -18.06
C SER A 302 5.16 14.00 -18.50
N ASP A 303 4.69 14.85 -17.59
CA ASP A 303 4.43 16.27 -17.85
C ASP A 303 4.96 17.15 -16.71
N ARG A 304 6.17 17.68 -16.90
CA ARG A 304 6.85 18.53 -15.90
C ARG A 304 6.21 19.92 -15.73
N THR A 305 5.16 20.26 -16.50
CA THR A 305 4.36 21.47 -16.24
C THR A 305 3.36 21.28 -15.11
N LEU A 306 3.05 20.03 -14.75
CA LEU A 306 2.22 19.68 -13.60
C LEU A 306 3.09 19.60 -12.35
N PHE A 307 3.11 20.69 -11.59
CA PHE A 307 3.85 20.78 -10.33
C PHE A 307 3.31 19.83 -9.25
N GLY A 308 4.20 19.40 -8.35
CA GLY A 308 3.87 18.59 -7.19
C GLY A 308 3.31 19.39 -6.01
N LEU A 309 3.09 18.68 -4.90
CA LEU A 309 2.84 19.28 -3.59
C LEU A 309 4.13 19.77 -2.94
N LEU A 310 5.26 19.12 -3.28
CA LEU A 310 6.61 19.55 -2.94
C LEU A 310 7.38 19.89 -4.22
N ASP A 311 8.28 20.87 -4.13
CA ASP A 311 9.26 21.14 -5.18
C ASP A 311 10.39 20.09 -5.16
N PRO A 312 11.15 19.93 -6.26
CA PRO A 312 12.23 18.94 -6.33
C PRO A 312 13.28 19.06 -5.23
N ASP A 313 13.67 20.28 -4.85
CA ASP A 313 14.68 20.47 -3.80
C ASP A 313 14.13 20.06 -2.43
N ALA A 314 12.84 20.26 -2.18
CA ALA A 314 12.16 19.80 -0.96
C ALA A 314 12.05 18.28 -0.90
N ILE A 315 11.87 17.61 -2.05
CA ILE A 315 11.90 16.14 -2.14
C ILE A 315 13.32 15.61 -1.88
N ASP A 316 14.34 16.21 -2.50
CA ASP A 316 15.73 15.80 -2.27
C ASP A 316 16.10 15.94 -0.79
N ARG A 317 15.74 17.07 -0.16
CA ARG A 317 15.93 17.25 1.30
C ARG A 317 15.16 16.24 2.13
N LEU A 318 13.93 15.89 1.74
CA LEU A 318 13.14 14.87 2.42
C LEU A 318 13.84 13.51 2.36
N VAL A 319 14.30 13.08 1.18
CA VAL A 319 15.02 11.82 1.00
C VAL A 319 16.30 11.79 1.85
N GLU A 320 17.08 12.86 1.82
CA GLU A 320 18.29 12.97 2.64
C GLU A 320 17.97 12.95 4.14
N SER A 321 16.88 13.58 4.59
CA SER A 321 16.45 13.53 5.98
C SER A 321 16.04 12.13 6.44
N ILE A 322 15.40 11.32 5.58
CA ILE A 322 15.08 9.91 5.87
C ILE A 322 16.36 9.11 6.02
N HIS A 323 17.33 9.35 5.13
CA HIS A 323 18.64 8.74 5.21
C HIS A 323 19.40 9.10 6.48
N GLU A 324 19.34 10.35 6.92
CA GLU A 324 19.94 10.79 8.19
C GLU A 324 19.21 10.21 9.41
N GLY A 325 17.87 10.25 9.43
CA GLY A 325 17.05 9.70 10.52
C GLY A 325 17.32 8.21 10.74
N SER A 326 17.41 7.45 9.64
CA SER A 326 17.74 6.02 9.67
C SER A 326 19.24 5.73 9.83
N GLN A 327 20.07 6.74 10.15
CA GLN A 327 21.52 6.60 10.33
C GLN A 327 22.24 5.95 9.12
N GLY A 328 21.75 6.24 7.92
CA GLY A 328 22.30 5.76 6.64
C GLY A 328 21.80 4.39 6.20
N THR A 329 21.06 3.65 7.03
CA THR A 329 20.59 2.29 6.69
C THR A 329 19.67 2.27 5.47
N SER A 330 18.76 3.24 5.35
CA SER A 330 17.88 3.34 4.17
C SER A 330 18.63 3.62 2.86
N ARG A 331 19.82 4.22 2.89
CA ARG A 331 20.65 4.40 1.66
C ARG A 331 21.13 3.06 1.10
N LEU A 332 21.34 2.08 1.98
CA LEU A 332 21.77 0.74 1.59
C LEU A 332 20.62 -0.07 0.98
N ALA A 333 19.37 0.29 1.31
CA ALA A 333 18.17 -0.38 0.83
C ALA A 333 17.56 0.28 -0.43
N THR A 334 17.83 1.56 -0.66
CA THR A 334 17.10 2.38 -1.64
C THR A 334 17.74 2.41 -3.03
N GLY A 335 16.90 2.50 -4.07
CA GLY A 335 17.35 2.73 -5.44
C GLY A 335 18.23 1.59 -5.96
N ALA A 336 19.39 1.93 -6.54
CA ALA A 336 20.31 0.95 -7.12
C ALA A 336 21.17 0.19 -6.09
N ALA A 337 21.06 0.53 -4.79
CA ALA A 337 21.85 -0.13 -3.74
C ALA A 337 21.37 -1.56 -3.46
N ALA A 338 20.12 -1.88 -3.79
CA ALA A 338 19.51 -3.21 -3.62
C ALA A 338 18.59 -3.55 -4.81
N SER A 339 18.05 -4.77 -4.83
CA SER A 339 17.02 -5.15 -5.80
C SER A 339 15.72 -4.41 -5.47
N ASN A 340 15.29 -3.53 -6.38
CA ASN A 340 14.08 -2.70 -6.24
C ASN A 340 13.23 -2.71 -7.50
N LEU A 341 11.92 -2.77 -7.30
CA LEU A 341 10.92 -2.57 -8.36
C LEU A 341 10.71 -1.09 -8.65
N ASP A 342 10.72 -0.26 -7.60
CA ASP A 342 10.50 1.18 -7.69
C ASP A 342 11.73 1.95 -7.27
N LEU A 343 12.36 2.65 -8.22
CA LEU A 343 13.53 3.50 -7.91
C LEU A 343 13.18 4.81 -7.23
N TYR A 344 11.89 5.15 -7.13
CA TYR A 344 11.38 6.43 -6.65
C TYR A 344 10.80 6.37 -5.23
N GLN A 345 10.90 5.21 -4.60
CA GLN A 345 10.50 5.01 -3.21
C GLN A 345 11.76 4.93 -2.32
N VAL A 346 11.66 5.41 -1.08
CA VAL A 346 12.72 5.28 -0.08
C VAL A 346 12.42 4.08 0.80
N ASN A 347 13.28 3.07 0.79
CA ASN A 347 13.11 1.86 1.60
C ASN A 347 13.60 2.13 3.02
N CYS A 348 12.65 2.28 3.94
CA CYS A 348 12.88 2.54 5.35
C CYS A 348 11.61 2.19 6.14
N THR A 349 11.75 1.68 7.35
CA THR A 349 10.66 1.71 8.33
C THR A 349 10.28 3.17 8.61
N TYR A 350 8.99 3.44 8.79
CA TYR A 350 8.55 4.81 9.05
C TYR A 350 9.03 5.34 10.41
N TYR A 351 9.25 4.44 11.38
CA TYR A 351 9.81 4.75 12.69
C TYR A 351 11.26 5.24 12.58
N ASP A 352 12.14 4.53 11.86
CA ASP A 352 13.52 4.97 11.66
C ASP A 352 13.61 6.18 10.70
N ALA A 353 12.65 6.35 9.78
CA ALA A 353 12.58 7.56 8.95
C ALA A 353 12.38 8.83 9.79
N LEU A 354 11.77 8.69 10.98
CA LEU A 354 11.63 9.75 11.99
C LEU A 354 12.76 9.75 13.04
N GLY A 355 13.83 8.97 12.82
CA GLY A 355 14.97 8.91 13.73
C GLY A 355 14.80 7.97 14.92
N GLY A 356 13.79 7.09 14.90
CA GLY A 356 13.44 6.25 16.04
C GLY A 356 12.95 7.06 17.25
N ASP A 357 12.32 8.21 16.99
CA ASP A 357 11.77 9.12 17.99
C ASP A 357 10.30 8.78 18.27
N ASP A 358 10.04 8.24 19.47
CA ASP A 358 8.71 7.84 19.93
C ASP A 358 7.68 8.99 19.84
N ALA A 359 8.06 10.21 20.25
CA ALA A 359 7.15 11.35 20.31
C ALA A 359 6.76 11.81 18.91
N ARG A 360 7.74 11.89 17.99
CA ARG A 360 7.49 12.23 16.59
C ARG A 360 6.67 11.14 15.89
N TYR A 361 6.93 9.87 16.20
CA TYR A 361 6.18 8.75 15.62
C TYR A 361 4.70 8.76 16.04
N LEU A 362 4.42 8.98 17.33
CA LEU A 362 3.06 9.09 17.84
C LEU A 362 2.34 10.34 17.29
N LEU A 363 3.05 11.46 17.13
CA LEU A 363 2.51 12.65 16.47
C LEU A 363 2.18 12.36 14.98
N ALA A 364 3.03 11.66 14.25
CA ALA A 364 2.73 11.26 12.87
C ALA A 364 1.48 10.38 12.79
N ARG A 365 1.31 9.43 13.73
CA ARG A 365 0.09 8.60 13.83
C ARG A 365 -1.15 9.39 14.21
N LEU A 366 -1.04 10.40 15.08
CA LEU A 366 -2.11 11.34 15.37
C LEU A 366 -2.55 12.10 14.12
N LEU A 367 -1.60 12.65 13.36
CA LEU A 367 -1.87 13.33 12.08
C LEU A 367 -2.57 12.39 11.09
N GLN A 368 -2.13 11.13 11.00
CA GLN A 368 -2.77 10.10 10.19
C GLN A 368 -4.23 9.86 10.63
N PHE A 369 -4.46 9.64 11.91
CA PHE A 369 -5.78 9.24 12.43
C PHE A 369 -6.80 10.38 12.43
N PHE A 370 -6.33 11.63 12.51
CA PHE A 370 -7.16 12.82 12.33
C PHE A 370 -7.40 13.16 10.86
N THR A 371 -6.65 12.60 9.92
CA THR A 371 -6.90 12.76 8.48
C THR A 371 -8.14 11.94 8.07
N PRO A 372 -9.10 12.49 7.29
CA PRO A 372 -10.30 11.78 6.87
C PRO A 372 -10.00 10.54 6.02
N GLY A 373 -10.59 9.42 6.39
CA GLY A 373 -10.39 8.14 5.73
C GLY A 373 -10.29 7.01 6.76
N ILE A 374 -10.14 5.80 6.24
CA ILE A 374 -9.93 4.59 7.03
C ILE A 374 -8.42 4.46 7.28
N PRO A 375 -7.94 4.53 8.54
CA PRO A 375 -6.51 4.41 8.79
C PRO A 375 -6.05 2.96 8.70
N GLN A 376 -4.97 2.71 7.98
CA GLN A 376 -4.24 1.45 7.98
C GLN A 376 -2.90 1.62 8.70
N VAL A 377 -2.57 0.67 9.58
CA VAL A 377 -1.29 0.59 10.31
C VAL A 377 -0.59 -0.67 9.83
N TYR A 378 0.60 -0.53 9.25
CA TYR A 378 1.41 -1.68 8.85
C TYR A 378 2.06 -2.33 10.07
N TYR A 379 2.19 -3.66 10.07
CA TYR A 379 2.59 -4.42 11.27
C TYR A 379 3.95 -4.05 11.84
N VAL A 380 4.94 -3.71 11.00
CA VAL A 380 6.25 -3.20 11.48
C VAL A 380 6.06 -1.87 12.21
N GLY A 381 5.22 -1.00 11.66
CA GLY A 381 4.84 0.27 12.29
C GLY A 381 4.09 0.10 13.61
N LEU A 382 3.13 -0.82 13.67
CA LEU A 382 2.41 -1.14 14.90
C LEU A 382 3.38 -1.41 16.05
N LEU A 383 4.46 -2.14 15.76
CA LEU A 383 5.47 -2.56 16.72
C LEU A 383 6.64 -1.56 16.85
N ALA A 384 6.52 -0.37 16.24
CA ALA A 384 7.58 0.65 16.16
C ALA A 384 8.93 0.03 15.77
N GLY A 385 8.90 -0.85 14.76
CA GLY A 385 10.04 -1.63 14.30
C GLY A 385 11.07 -0.77 13.58
N SER A 386 12.34 -1.13 13.77
CA SER A 386 13.49 -0.54 13.06
C SER A 386 13.84 -1.35 11.81
N ASN A 387 14.71 -0.76 10.99
CA ASN A 387 15.22 -1.32 9.74
C ASN A 387 15.89 -2.68 9.94
N ASP A 388 15.36 -3.70 9.26
CA ASP A 388 15.90 -5.06 9.29
C ASP A 388 17.07 -5.21 8.29
N MET A 389 18.25 -4.86 8.77
CA MET A 389 19.48 -4.93 7.97
C MET A 389 19.95 -6.37 7.72
N GLU A 390 19.61 -7.31 8.61
CA GLU A 390 19.97 -8.72 8.43
C GLU A 390 19.15 -9.35 7.31
N LEU A 391 17.84 -9.08 7.27
CA LEU A 391 16.99 -9.55 6.18
C LEU A 391 17.37 -8.90 4.85
N LEU A 392 17.70 -7.60 4.85
CA LEU A 392 18.22 -6.93 3.66
C LEU A 392 19.51 -7.60 3.14
N GLU A 393 20.48 -7.85 4.02
CA GLU A 393 21.75 -8.50 3.65
C GLU A 393 21.53 -9.90 3.07
N ARG A 394 20.62 -10.67 3.67
CA ARG A 394 20.31 -12.04 3.24
C ARG A 394 19.51 -12.11 1.94
N SER A 395 18.53 -11.23 1.75
CA SER A 395 17.61 -11.25 0.60
C SER A 395 18.17 -10.49 -0.61
N GLY A 396 18.94 -9.43 -0.37
CA GLY A 396 19.31 -8.44 -1.38
C GLY A 396 18.13 -7.60 -1.90
N VAL A 397 16.93 -7.69 -1.29
CA VAL A 397 15.71 -6.97 -1.69
C VAL A 397 15.56 -5.73 -0.82
N GLY A 398 15.51 -4.54 -1.43
CA GLY A 398 15.53 -3.28 -0.70
C GLY A 398 14.36 -3.12 0.28
N ARG A 399 13.15 -3.48 -0.16
CA ARG A 399 11.91 -3.40 0.64
C ARG A 399 11.92 -4.30 1.87
N ASP A 400 12.76 -5.34 1.91
CA ASP A 400 12.83 -6.26 3.04
C ASP A 400 13.33 -5.60 4.34
N VAL A 401 13.97 -4.42 4.24
CA VAL A 401 14.33 -3.60 5.40
C VAL A 401 13.12 -3.21 6.26
N ASN A 402 11.91 -3.13 5.67
CA ASN A 402 10.66 -2.78 6.34
C ASN A 402 9.70 -3.99 6.37
N ARG A 403 10.23 -5.19 6.57
CA ARG A 403 9.51 -6.43 6.24
C ARG A 403 9.95 -7.58 7.16
N HIS A 404 10.33 -7.22 8.39
CA HIS A 404 10.86 -8.12 9.41
C HIS A 404 9.92 -9.28 9.73
N HIS A 405 10.48 -10.44 10.08
CA HIS A 405 9.73 -11.60 10.57
C HIS A 405 9.75 -11.62 12.09
N TYR A 406 8.66 -11.18 12.73
CA TYR A 406 8.58 -11.19 14.18
C TYR A 406 8.35 -12.60 14.71
N THR A 407 9.28 -13.08 15.52
CA THR A 407 9.07 -14.28 16.32
C THR A 407 8.04 -14.00 17.44
N PRO A 408 7.40 -15.04 18.02
CA PRO A 408 6.50 -14.85 19.15
C PRO A 408 7.16 -14.16 20.35
N GLY A 409 8.47 -14.37 20.56
CA GLY A 409 9.24 -13.71 21.61
C GLY A 409 9.43 -12.22 21.35
N GLU A 410 9.91 -11.86 20.15
CA GLU A 410 10.07 -10.46 19.74
C GLU A 410 8.74 -9.71 19.74
N LEU A 411 7.65 -10.36 19.31
CA LEU A 411 6.31 -9.78 19.36
C LEU A 411 5.89 -9.47 20.79
N ALA A 412 6.06 -10.42 21.72
CA ALA A 412 5.72 -10.21 23.13
C ALA A 412 6.53 -9.06 23.75
N GLU A 413 7.83 -8.98 23.45
CA GLU A 413 8.68 -7.88 23.93
C GLU A 413 8.30 -6.54 23.29
N ALA A 414 8.02 -6.52 21.99
CA ALA A 414 7.64 -5.31 21.27
C ALA A 414 6.32 -4.74 21.78
N LEU A 415 5.35 -5.60 22.09
CA LEU A 415 4.05 -5.19 22.64
C LEU A 415 4.20 -4.49 24.00
N GLU A 416 5.20 -4.83 24.82
CA GLU A 416 5.42 -4.18 26.12
C GLU A 416 6.10 -2.80 26.00
N ARG A 417 6.58 -2.40 24.81
CA ARG A 417 7.25 -1.10 24.62
C ARG A 417 6.26 0.05 24.88
N PRO A 418 6.67 1.12 25.60
CA PRO A 418 5.80 2.27 25.89
C PRO A 418 5.19 2.91 24.64
N VAL A 419 5.96 3.09 23.57
CA VAL A 419 5.48 3.65 22.29
C VAL A 419 4.41 2.77 21.63
N VAL A 420 4.55 1.45 21.71
CA VAL A 420 3.59 0.49 21.14
C VAL A 420 2.31 0.49 21.96
N GLN A 421 2.41 0.48 23.29
CA GLN A 421 1.26 0.61 24.18
C GLN A 421 0.51 1.95 23.95
N ALA A 422 1.25 3.05 23.80
CA ALA A 422 0.69 4.36 23.49
C ALA A 422 -0.03 4.38 22.13
N LEU A 423 0.56 3.77 21.10
CA LEU A 423 -0.07 3.62 19.79
C LEU A 423 -1.35 2.76 19.88
N MET A 424 -1.33 1.67 20.64
CA MET A 424 -2.53 0.84 20.85
C MET A 424 -3.66 1.62 21.53
N ARG A 425 -3.36 2.47 22.52
CA ARG A 425 -4.36 3.38 23.12
C ARG A 425 -4.89 4.38 22.12
N LEU A 426 -4.02 4.96 21.31
CA LEU A 426 -4.41 5.90 20.26
C LEU A 426 -5.32 5.24 19.21
N ILE A 427 -5.04 3.99 18.83
CA ILE A 427 -5.90 3.19 17.94
C ILE A 427 -7.29 3.00 18.56
N ARG A 428 -7.37 2.61 19.85
CA ARG A 428 -8.64 2.45 20.55
C ARG A 428 -9.42 3.76 20.62
N PHE A 429 -8.76 4.89 20.91
CA PHE A 429 -9.36 6.21 20.86
C PHE A 429 -9.95 6.52 19.48
N ARG A 430 -9.18 6.28 18.40
CA ARG A 430 -9.63 6.52 17.03
C ARG A 430 -10.82 5.64 16.62
N ASN A 431 -10.89 4.42 17.15
CA ASN A 431 -11.97 3.48 16.86
C ASN A 431 -13.25 3.77 17.64
N ALA A 432 -13.13 4.24 18.88
CA ALA A 432 -14.26 4.32 19.81
C ALA A 432 -14.83 5.73 19.99
N HIS A 433 -14.04 6.79 19.78
CA HIS A 433 -14.49 8.14 20.06
C HIS A 433 -15.54 8.63 19.02
N PRO A 434 -16.76 9.04 19.43
CA PRO A 434 -17.85 9.35 18.49
C PRO A 434 -17.57 10.48 17.51
N ALA A 435 -16.72 11.45 17.88
CA ALA A 435 -16.36 12.58 17.01
C ALA A 435 -15.90 12.16 15.61
N PHE A 436 -15.19 11.02 15.48
CA PHE A 436 -14.70 10.52 14.20
C PHE A 436 -15.81 10.01 13.25
N GLY A 437 -17.06 9.96 13.71
CA GLY A 437 -18.25 9.73 12.89
C GLY A 437 -18.84 11.00 12.26
N GLY A 438 -18.28 12.18 12.55
CA GLY A 438 -18.81 13.47 12.11
C GLY A 438 -17.95 14.20 11.08
N ASP A 439 -17.95 15.53 11.16
CA ASP A 439 -17.31 16.40 10.18
C ASP A 439 -15.89 16.79 10.60
N PRO A 440 -14.90 16.69 9.70
CA PRO A 440 -13.54 17.15 9.96
C PRO A 440 -13.36 18.65 9.69
N SER A 441 -12.42 19.27 10.40
CA SER A 441 -11.99 20.66 10.19
C SER A 441 -10.47 20.79 10.26
N PHE A 442 -9.88 21.66 9.44
CA PHE A 442 -8.43 21.88 9.41
C PHE A 442 -8.09 23.38 9.45
N GLY A 443 -6.92 23.70 9.99
CA GLY A 443 -6.35 25.04 9.94
C GLY A 443 -4.85 25.01 10.18
N TYR A 444 -4.11 25.93 9.56
CA TYR A 444 -2.66 26.07 9.72
C TYR A 444 -2.30 27.54 9.79
N ASP A 445 -1.54 27.94 10.83
CA ASP A 445 -1.17 29.35 11.07
C ASP A 445 0.29 29.67 10.69
N GLY A 446 0.99 28.72 10.06
CA GLY A 446 2.42 28.83 9.74
C GLY A 446 3.35 28.13 10.75
N ARG A 447 2.80 27.62 11.87
CA ARG A 447 3.54 26.83 12.86
C ARG A 447 2.73 25.65 13.39
N VAL A 448 1.48 25.91 13.77
CA VAL A 448 0.58 24.94 14.39
C VAL A 448 -0.41 24.45 13.34
N LEU A 449 -0.44 23.14 13.13
CA LEU A 449 -1.48 22.47 12.36
C LEU A 449 -2.60 22.03 13.31
N THR A 450 -3.80 22.52 13.08
CA THR A 450 -5.01 22.16 13.81
C THR A 450 -5.87 21.22 12.99
N MET A 451 -6.29 20.11 13.60
CA MET A 451 -7.17 19.11 12.99
C MET A 451 -8.27 18.78 13.99
N GLY A 452 -9.53 18.88 13.58
CA GLY A 452 -10.69 18.69 14.44
C GLY A 452 -11.69 17.72 13.84
N TRP A 453 -12.43 17.05 14.71
CA TRP A 453 -13.60 16.23 14.41
C TRP A 453 -14.73 16.61 15.36
N HIS A 454 -15.94 16.69 14.82
CA HIS A 454 -17.13 17.02 15.59
C HIS A 454 -18.31 16.16 15.17
N HIS A 455 -18.93 15.47 16.12
CA HIS A 455 -20.17 14.73 15.91
C HIS A 455 -21.12 14.94 17.10
N ALA A 456 -22.25 15.61 16.85
CA ALA A 456 -23.22 15.97 17.88
C ALA A 456 -22.61 16.77 19.05
N ALA A 457 -22.47 16.19 20.23
CA ALA A 457 -21.85 16.84 21.40
C ALA A 457 -20.38 16.46 21.59
N ASP A 458 -19.87 15.50 20.82
CA ASP A 458 -18.53 14.96 20.97
C ASP A 458 -17.55 15.67 20.03
N THR A 459 -16.40 16.08 20.56
CA THR A 459 -15.32 16.72 19.82
C THR A 459 -13.98 16.06 20.10
N ALA A 460 -13.11 16.08 19.09
CA ALA A 460 -11.70 15.75 19.22
C ALA A 460 -10.90 16.74 18.38
N ALA A 461 -9.91 17.40 18.96
CA ALA A 461 -9.12 18.45 18.33
C ALA A 461 -7.63 18.27 18.66
N LEU A 462 -6.83 18.14 17.62
CA LEU A 462 -5.37 18.08 17.66
C LEU A 462 -4.81 19.46 17.27
N ALA A 463 -3.93 20.01 18.10
CA ALA A 463 -3.09 21.16 17.76
C ALA A 463 -1.62 20.73 17.81
N ALA A 464 -0.99 20.60 16.64
CA ALA A 464 0.37 20.10 16.49
C ALA A 464 1.35 21.23 16.17
N ASP A 465 2.30 21.52 17.05
CA ASP A 465 3.44 22.41 16.80
C ASP A 465 4.52 21.64 16.03
N LEU A 466 4.50 21.78 14.70
CA LEU A 466 5.31 20.95 13.80
C LEU A 466 6.82 21.17 13.99
N PRO A 467 7.33 22.41 14.12
CA PRO A 467 8.76 22.62 14.40
C PRO A 467 9.21 22.04 15.73
N ALA A 468 8.35 22.06 16.76
CA ALA A 468 8.68 21.51 18.07
C ALA A 468 8.50 19.98 18.14
N GLY A 469 7.69 19.40 17.24
CA GLY A 469 7.29 17.99 17.31
C GLY A 469 6.40 17.69 18.52
N THR A 470 5.68 18.70 19.04
CA THR A 470 4.78 18.57 20.19
C THR A 470 3.34 18.80 19.78
N TYR A 471 2.40 18.38 20.62
CA TYR A 471 0.98 18.59 20.35
C TYR A 471 0.19 18.73 21.65
N THR A 472 -1.01 19.26 21.52
CA THR A 472 -2.08 19.17 22.50
C THR A 472 -3.30 18.53 21.85
N LEU A 473 -3.82 17.47 22.46
CA LEU A 473 -5.04 16.77 22.05
C LEU A 473 -6.15 17.08 23.05
N THR A 474 -7.17 17.80 22.60
CA THR A 474 -8.36 18.14 23.39
C THR A 474 -9.56 17.32 22.90
N TYR A 475 -10.31 16.69 23.79
CA TYR A 475 -11.42 15.82 23.42
C TYR A 475 -12.49 15.74 24.51
N THR A 476 -13.71 15.38 24.13
CA THR A 476 -14.81 15.14 25.06
C THR A 476 -14.77 13.70 25.60
N HIS A 477 -14.89 13.53 26.90
CA HIS A 477 -15.01 12.21 27.52
C HIS A 477 -15.94 12.29 28.74
N GLU A 478 -16.96 11.42 28.77
CA GLU A 478 -17.99 11.42 29.81
C GLU A 478 -18.68 12.79 29.99
N GLY A 479 -18.88 13.53 28.90
CA GLY A 479 -19.53 14.84 28.89
C GLY A 479 -18.66 16.01 29.39
N ALA A 480 -17.37 15.79 29.62
CA ALA A 480 -16.41 16.83 29.98
C ALA A 480 -15.29 16.95 28.93
N GLU A 481 -14.79 18.17 28.73
CA GLU A 481 -13.58 18.40 27.94
C GLU A 481 -12.35 17.93 28.73
N ARG A 482 -11.47 17.19 28.06
CA ARG A 482 -10.18 16.71 28.54
C ARG A 482 -9.10 17.16 27.58
N SER A 483 -7.87 17.25 28.07
CA SER A 483 -6.71 17.58 27.23
C SER A 483 -5.50 16.78 27.67
N THR A 484 -4.65 16.40 26.72
CA THR A 484 -3.37 15.72 26.97
C THR A 484 -2.36 16.09 25.90
N ASP A 485 -1.08 16.13 26.29
CA ASP A 485 0.06 16.26 25.38
C ASP A 485 0.80 14.92 25.18
N ASP A 486 0.23 13.84 25.73
CA ASP A 486 0.74 12.47 25.61
C ASP A 486 -0.44 11.48 25.45
N VAL A 487 -0.45 10.75 24.34
CA VAL A 487 -1.43 9.71 24.02
C VAL A 487 -1.44 8.56 25.02
N ALA A 488 -0.36 8.35 25.78
CA ALA A 488 -0.33 7.35 26.85
C ALA A 488 -1.34 7.66 27.97
N HIS A 489 -1.78 8.91 28.10
CA HIS A 489 -2.80 9.34 29.07
C HIS A 489 -4.24 9.25 28.55
N LEU A 490 -4.47 8.75 27.33
CA LEU A 490 -5.82 8.51 26.83
C LEU A 490 -6.53 7.41 27.66
N PRO A 491 -7.83 7.56 27.97
CA PRO A 491 -8.57 6.67 28.86
C PRO A 491 -9.00 5.34 28.20
N TYR A 492 -8.33 4.93 27.13
CA TYR A 492 -8.69 3.78 26.28
C TYR A 492 -7.70 2.62 26.40
#